data_AF-A0A2V8WLX7-F1
#
_entry.id   AF-A0A2V8WLX7-F1
#
_cell.length_a   1.000
_cell.length_b   1.000
_cell.length_c   1.000
_cell.angle_alpha   90.00
_cell.angle_beta   90.00
_cell.angle_gamma   90.00
#
_symmetry.space_group_name_H-M   'P 1'
#
loop_
_entity.id
_entity.type
_entity.pdbx_description
1 polymer ?
#
loop_
_entity_poly.entity_id
_entity_poly.type
_entity_poly.pdbx_seq_one_letter_code
_entity_poly.pdbx_strand_id
1 'polypeptide(L)'
;MIRPLLLLTLLSIIAISGSTSVRPTKSMSQESCSQAHEAWVTYALEKIETIKPGMTREDLLSVFTTEGGLSTGLHRTFVSRDCHYFKVDVEFEAVGRPNRDEEGRTTLDEDSRDIIVKISRPYLQFSIAD
;
A
#
# COMPACT_ATOMS: atom_id res chain seq x y z
N MET A 1 22.72 -78.01 -42.08
CA MET A 1 23.54 -78.01 -40.84
C MET A 1 22.96 -76.95 -39.92
N ILE A 2 22.43 -77.37 -38.76
CA ILE A 2 21.73 -76.51 -37.79
C ILE A 2 22.77 -75.89 -36.84
N ARG A 3 22.67 -74.58 -36.55
CA ARG A 3 22.74 -74.10 -35.16
C ARG A 3 22.05 -72.73 -34.95
N PRO A 4 21.23 -72.57 -33.89
CA PRO A 4 20.33 -71.42 -33.68
C PRO A 4 20.75 -70.54 -32.47
N LEU A 5 20.02 -69.43 -32.28
CA LEU A 5 20.01 -68.49 -31.13
C LEU A 5 21.33 -67.72 -30.88
N LEU A 6 21.34 -66.40 -30.67
CA LEU A 6 20.53 -65.63 -29.73
C LEU A 6 20.38 -64.17 -30.18
N LEU A 7 19.20 -63.60 -29.91
CA LEU A 7 18.90 -62.17 -29.96
C LEU A 7 19.95 -61.33 -29.24
N LEU A 8 20.38 -60.22 -29.84
CA LEU A 8 20.78 -59.01 -29.12
C LEU A 8 20.23 -57.79 -29.86
N THR A 9 19.44 -57.06 -29.10
CA THR A 9 18.48 -56.03 -29.46
C THR A 9 19.13 -54.71 -29.86
N LEU A 10 18.46 -54.04 -30.82
CA LEU A 10 18.38 -52.59 -31.03
C LEU A 10 18.81 -51.71 -29.84
N LEU A 11 19.65 -50.69 -30.12
CA LEU A 11 19.29 -49.26 -30.04
C LEU A 11 20.55 -48.39 -30.01
N SER A 12 20.86 -47.77 -31.15
CA SER A 12 21.69 -46.59 -31.26
C SER A 12 20.94 -45.39 -30.64
N ILE A 13 21.15 -45.14 -29.35
CA ILE A 13 20.71 -43.88 -28.73
C ILE A 13 21.76 -42.82 -29.07
N ILE A 14 21.50 -42.07 -30.15
CA ILE A 14 22.06 -40.73 -30.33
C ILE A 14 21.53 -39.93 -29.14
N ALA A 15 22.38 -39.62 -28.17
CA ALA A 15 22.08 -38.63 -27.17
C ALA A 15 22.01 -37.27 -27.90
N ILE A 16 20.82 -36.94 -28.41
CA ILE A 16 20.50 -35.58 -28.80
C ILE A 16 20.52 -34.79 -27.50
N SER A 17 21.65 -34.13 -27.23
CA SER A 17 21.73 -33.03 -26.29
C SER A 17 20.81 -31.93 -26.80
N GLY A 18 19.51 -32.08 -26.57
CA GLY A 18 18.53 -31.04 -26.78
C GLY A 18 18.89 -29.93 -25.79
N SER A 19 19.58 -28.91 -26.27
CA SER A 19 19.65 -27.64 -25.56
C SER A 19 18.22 -27.15 -25.41
N THR A 20 17.60 -27.40 -24.26
CA THR A 20 16.40 -26.67 -23.86
C THR A 20 16.87 -25.24 -23.64
N SER A 21 16.85 -24.46 -24.73
CA SER A 21 16.87 -23.01 -24.65
C SER A 21 15.58 -22.63 -23.93
N VAL A 22 15.65 -22.55 -22.60
CA VAL A 22 14.66 -21.85 -21.81
C VAL A 22 14.83 -20.40 -22.23
N ARG A 23 14.06 -19.97 -23.24
CA ARG A 23 13.95 -18.56 -23.56
C ARG A 23 13.46 -17.88 -22.29
N PRO A 24 14.18 -16.91 -21.71
CA PRO A 24 13.56 -16.05 -20.73
C PRO A 24 12.52 -15.26 -21.51
N THR A 25 11.26 -15.67 -21.44
CA THR A 25 10.16 -14.72 -21.59
C THR A 25 10.33 -13.74 -20.45
N LYS A 26 11.19 -12.73 -20.64
CA LYS A 26 11.09 -11.47 -19.92
C LYS A 26 9.71 -10.94 -20.33
N SER A 27 8.76 -11.26 -19.46
CA SER A 27 7.38 -11.42 -19.84
C SER A 27 6.79 -10.04 -20.03
N MET A 28 6.39 -9.71 -21.25
CA MET A 28 5.65 -8.48 -21.58
C MET A 28 4.47 -8.25 -20.61
N SER A 29 3.94 -9.32 -20.01
CA SER A 29 2.92 -9.26 -18.95
C SER A 29 3.43 -8.75 -17.58
N GLN A 30 4.67 -9.03 -17.17
CA GLN A 30 5.24 -8.54 -15.91
C GLN A 30 5.51 -7.04 -15.94
N GLU A 31 6.01 -6.51 -17.07
CA GLU A 31 6.19 -5.06 -17.25
C GLU A 31 4.84 -4.33 -17.23
N SER A 32 3.82 -4.88 -17.88
CA SER A 32 2.46 -4.30 -17.86
C SER A 32 1.80 -4.31 -16.47
N CYS A 33 2.02 -5.36 -15.67
CA CYS A 33 1.51 -5.46 -14.31
C CYS A 33 2.21 -4.47 -13.36
N SER A 34 3.54 -4.34 -13.50
CA SER A 34 4.32 -3.33 -12.76
C SER A 34 3.87 -1.91 -13.07
N GLN A 35 3.66 -1.60 -14.35
CA GLN A 35 3.18 -0.28 -14.78
C GLN A 35 1.78 0.03 -14.23
N ALA A 36 0.90 -0.97 -14.15
CA ALA A 36 -0.43 -0.82 -13.55
C ALA A 36 -0.35 -0.56 -12.03
N HIS A 37 0.57 -1.22 -11.32
CA HIS A 37 0.78 -0.97 -9.88
C HIS A 37 1.30 0.43 -9.62
N GLU A 38 2.29 0.89 -10.39
CA GLU A 38 2.81 2.27 -10.27
C GLU A 38 1.72 3.29 -10.56
N ALA A 39 0.93 3.09 -11.62
CA ALA A 39 -0.20 3.99 -11.94
C ALA A 39 -1.24 4.05 -10.82
N TRP A 40 -1.55 2.91 -10.18
CA TRP A 40 -2.46 2.88 -9.03
C TRP A 40 -1.86 3.60 -7.82
N VAL A 41 -0.58 3.40 -7.52
CA VAL A 41 0.11 4.12 -6.43
C VAL A 41 0.10 5.62 -6.70
N THR A 42 0.41 6.05 -7.92
CA THR A 42 0.36 7.46 -8.32
C THR A 42 -1.03 8.05 -8.09
N TYR A 43 -2.07 7.38 -8.57
CA TYR A 43 -3.46 7.82 -8.35
C TYR A 43 -3.80 7.98 -6.87
N ALA A 44 -3.42 7.01 -6.04
CA ALA A 44 -3.66 7.08 -4.59
C ALA A 44 -2.91 8.25 -3.94
N LEU A 45 -1.65 8.48 -4.33
CA LEU A 45 -0.84 9.60 -3.83
C LEU A 45 -1.39 10.95 -4.28
N GLU A 46 -1.81 11.09 -5.53
CA GLU A 46 -2.43 12.32 -6.05
C GLU A 46 -3.70 12.67 -5.28
N LYS A 47 -4.55 11.67 -4.97
CA LYS A 47 -5.75 11.86 -4.16
C LYS A 47 -5.42 12.28 -2.73
N ILE A 48 -4.42 11.64 -2.10
CA ILE A 48 -3.91 12.04 -0.77
C ILE A 48 -3.43 13.49 -0.79
N GLU A 49 -2.70 13.89 -1.84
CA GLU A 49 -2.17 15.24 -1.96
C GLU A 49 -3.26 16.32 -2.15
N THR A 50 -4.51 15.96 -2.44
CA THR A 50 -5.61 16.94 -2.46
C THR A 50 -5.88 17.55 -1.08
N ILE A 51 -5.55 16.84 0.00
CA ILE A 51 -5.74 17.32 1.36
C ILE A 51 -4.55 18.19 1.79
N LYS A 52 -4.83 19.43 2.20
CA LYS A 52 -3.82 20.44 2.55
C LYS A 52 -4.12 21.12 3.89
N PRO A 53 -3.12 21.71 4.55
CA PRO A 53 -3.36 22.61 5.68
C PRO A 53 -4.37 23.72 5.32
N GLY A 54 -5.23 24.07 6.27
CA GLY A 54 -6.35 25.01 6.10
C GLY A 54 -7.68 24.36 5.74
N MET A 55 -7.68 23.09 5.31
CA MET A 55 -8.92 22.31 5.12
C MET A 55 -9.48 21.80 6.45
N THR A 56 -10.75 21.38 6.43
CA THR A 56 -11.43 20.86 7.62
C THR A 56 -11.17 19.37 7.85
N ARG A 57 -11.47 18.87 9.05
CA ARG A 57 -11.51 17.43 9.34
C ARG A 57 -12.52 16.71 8.45
N GLU A 58 -13.66 17.34 8.13
CA GLU A 58 -14.63 16.80 7.19
C GLU A 58 -14.02 16.55 5.80
N ASP A 59 -13.28 17.53 5.28
CA ASP A 59 -12.58 17.40 3.99
C ASP A 59 -11.57 16.24 4.04
N LEU A 60 -10.77 16.15 5.12
CA LEU A 60 -9.83 15.04 5.33
C LEU A 60 -10.55 13.68 5.30
N LEU A 61 -11.66 13.56 6.03
CA LEU A 61 -12.42 12.32 6.15
C LEU A 61 -13.10 11.90 4.83
N SER A 62 -13.16 12.76 3.82
CA SER A 62 -13.60 12.36 2.47
C SER A 62 -12.58 11.45 1.76
N VAL A 63 -11.28 11.60 2.07
CA VAL A 63 -10.17 10.82 1.46
C VAL A 63 -9.62 9.77 2.42
N PHE A 64 -9.64 10.07 3.71
CA PHE A 64 -9.06 9.25 4.77
C PHE A 64 -10.09 8.65 5.70
N THR A 65 -9.68 7.64 6.46
CA THR A 65 -10.40 7.08 7.60
C THR A 65 -9.45 6.96 8.80
N THR A 66 -10.02 6.74 9.98
CA THR A 66 -9.26 6.54 11.21
C THR A 66 -8.68 5.13 11.28
N GLU A 67 -7.51 4.99 11.87
CA GLU A 67 -6.93 3.73 12.35
C GLU A 67 -6.91 3.73 13.89
N GLY A 68 -6.80 2.54 14.48
CA GLY A 68 -6.62 2.36 15.92
C GLY A 68 -5.25 2.86 16.42
N GLY A 69 -4.96 2.62 17.68
CA GLY A 69 -3.75 3.12 18.35
C GLY A 69 -3.95 4.47 19.07
N LEU A 70 -2.83 5.07 19.50
CA LEU A 70 -2.85 6.24 20.37
C LEU A 70 -3.12 7.53 19.59
N SER A 71 -4.22 8.22 19.92
CA SER A 71 -4.60 9.52 19.35
C SER A 71 -5.07 10.50 20.41
N THR A 72 -5.01 11.78 20.08
CA THR A 72 -5.73 12.86 20.80
C THR A 72 -6.77 13.46 19.85
N GLY A 73 -7.70 14.28 20.36
CA GLY A 73 -8.68 14.95 19.52
C GLY A 73 -8.03 15.85 18.45
N LEU A 74 -6.82 16.37 18.71
CA LEU A 74 -6.11 17.29 17.83
C LEU A 74 -4.89 16.70 17.12
N HIS A 75 -4.57 15.44 17.35
CA HIS A 75 -3.45 14.78 16.69
C HIS A 75 -3.68 13.28 16.55
N ARG A 76 -3.65 12.77 15.31
CA ARG A 76 -3.67 11.32 15.05
C ARG A 76 -3.09 10.97 13.69
N THR A 77 -2.83 9.67 13.53
CA THR A 77 -2.59 9.05 12.24
C THR A 77 -3.91 8.69 11.55
N PHE A 78 -4.01 9.04 10.28
CA PHE A 78 -5.11 8.66 9.39
C PHE A 78 -4.59 7.77 8.27
N VAL A 79 -5.47 6.90 7.77
CA VAL A 79 -5.16 5.97 6.69
C VAL A 79 -6.02 6.24 5.47
N SER A 80 -5.44 6.11 4.28
CA SER A 80 -6.16 6.33 3.02
C SER A 80 -7.29 5.31 2.87
N ARG A 81 -8.46 5.75 2.40
CA ARG A 81 -9.60 4.86 2.10
C ARG A 81 -9.31 3.88 0.97
N ASP A 82 -8.40 4.21 0.05
CA ASP A 82 -8.08 3.34 -1.10
C ASP A 82 -7.10 2.22 -0.72
N CYS A 83 -6.24 2.46 0.28
CA CYS A 83 -5.37 1.44 0.88
C CYS A 83 -4.89 1.91 2.26
N HIS A 84 -5.22 1.13 3.29
CA HIS A 84 -4.93 1.48 4.69
C HIS A 84 -3.43 1.47 5.04
N TYR A 85 -2.55 1.11 4.11
CA TYR A 85 -1.11 1.21 4.32
C TYR A 85 -0.55 2.58 4.04
N PHE A 86 -1.23 3.40 3.23
CA PHE A 86 -0.87 4.81 3.09
C PHE A 86 -1.39 5.57 4.30
N LYS A 87 -0.47 6.19 5.03
CA LYS A 87 -0.77 6.92 6.25
C LYS A 87 -0.26 8.35 6.19
N VAL A 88 -0.92 9.20 6.97
CA VAL A 88 -0.50 10.57 7.25
C VAL A 88 -0.72 10.87 8.73
N ASP A 89 0.19 11.64 9.32
CA ASP A 89 0.00 12.20 10.65
C ASP A 89 -0.56 13.61 10.51
N VAL A 90 -1.63 13.90 11.22
CA VAL A 90 -2.37 15.16 11.10
C VAL A 90 -2.45 15.83 12.46
N GLU A 91 -2.17 17.14 12.48
CA GLU A 91 -2.45 18.03 13.60
C GLU A 91 -3.60 18.97 13.24
N PHE A 92 -4.50 19.19 14.19
CA PHE A 92 -5.63 20.09 14.05
C PHE A 92 -5.58 21.26 15.03
N GLU A 93 -6.24 22.34 14.63
CA GLU A 93 -6.67 23.42 15.51
C GLU A 93 -8.18 23.32 15.75
N ALA A 94 -8.57 23.40 17.02
CA ALA A 94 -9.97 23.29 17.41
C ALA A 94 -10.75 24.56 17.00
N VAL A 95 -11.93 24.37 16.40
CA VAL A 95 -12.82 25.48 16.06
C VAL A 95 -13.94 25.58 17.11
N GLY A 96 -14.09 26.77 17.70
CA GLY A 96 -15.17 27.06 18.66
C GLY A 96 -15.00 26.44 20.04
N ARG A 97 -13.84 25.85 20.35
CA ARG A 97 -13.48 25.30 21.68
C ARG A 97 -11.98 25.45 21.93
N PRO A 98 -11.51 25.45 23.19
CA PRO A 98 -10.08 25.50 23.48
C PRO A 98 -9.38 24.18 23.11
N ASN A 99 -8.09 24.27 22.75
CA ASN A 99 -7.27 23.09 22.45
C ASN A 99 -6.95 22.23 23.69
N ARG A 100 -7.06 22.82 24.88
CA ARG A 100 -6.75 22.18 26.17
C ARG A 100 -7.87 22.41 27.17
N ASP A 101 -8.07 21.45 28.06
CA ASP A 101 -8.95 21.57 29.22
C ASP A 101 -8.34 22.46 30.32
N GLU A 102 -9.08 22.65 31.42
CA GLU A 102 -8.66 23.46 32.57
C GLU A 102 -7.39 22.91 33.24
N GLU A 103 -7.13 21.60 33.13
CA GLU A 103 -5.92 20.93 33.63
C GLU A 103 -4.75 20.95 32.63
N GLY A 104 -4.94 21.55 31.44
CA GLY A 104 -3.91 21.67 30.41
C GLY A 104 -3.71 20.42 29.55
N ARG A 105 -4.60 19.42 29.61
CA ARG A 105 -4.59 18.23 28.75
C ARG A 105 -5.19 18.59 27.38
N THR A 106 -4.63 18.02 26.31
CA THR A 106 -5.20 18.17 24.96
C THR A 106 -6.62 17.60 24.93
N THR A 107 -7.56 18.33 24.34
CA THR A 107 -8.95 17.86 24.20
C THR A 107 -9.02 16.52 23.46
N LEU A 108 -9.93 15.65 23.90
CA LEU A 108 -10.32 14.43 23.20
C LEU A 108 -11.50 14.66 22.26
N ASP A 109 -12.15 15.82 22.35
CA ASP A 109 -13.27 16.17 21.50
C ASP A 109 -12.78 16.44 20.09
N GLU A 110 -13.41 15.82 19.10
CA GLU A 110 -13.20 16.06 17.68
C GLU A 110 -14.41 16.80 17.11
N ASP A 111 -14.18 17.81 16.27
CA ASP A 111 -15.25 18.51 15.51
C ASP A 111 -14.93 18.41 14.02
N SER A 112 -15.97 18.26 13.19
CA SER A 112 -15.79 18.16 11.73
C SER A 112 -15.20 19.44 11.13
N ARG A 113 -15.39 20.58 11.80
CA ARG A 113 -14.88 21.90 11.40
C ARG A 113 -13.45 22.17 11.85
N ASP A 114 -12.82 21.26 12.62
CA ASP A 114 -11.42 21.40 13.02
C ASP A 114 -10.52 21.60 11.81
N ILE A 115 -9.56 22.52 11.93
CA ILE A 115 -8.72 22.92 10.79
C ILE A 115 -7.41 22.16 10.83
N ILE A 116 -7.02 21.56 9.71
CA ILE A 116 -5.71 20.93 9.55
C ILE A 116 -4.64 22.02 9.61
N VAL A 117 -3.78 21.98 10.62
CA VAL A 117 -2.63 22.89 10.72
C VAL A 117 -1.36 22.26 10.17
N LYS A 118 -1.24 20.93 10.30
CA LYS A 118 -0.14 20.16 9.70
C LYS A 118 -0.64 18.82 9.20
N ILE A 119 -0.06 18.38 8.10
CA ILE A 119 -0.21 17.05 7.54
C ILE A 119 1.17 16.57 7.09
N SER A 120 1.55 15.36 7.46
CA SER A 120 2.82 14.77 7.05
C SER A 120 2.82 14.48 5.54
N ARG A 121 4.02 14.23 4.98
CA ARG A 121 4.08 13.51 3.70
C ARG A 121 3.47 12.10 3.88
N PRO A 122 2.79 11.54 2.86
CA PRO A 122 2.29 10.18 2.94
C PRO A 122 3.45 9.20 3.13
N TYR A 123 3.24 8.21 3.99
CA TYR A 123 4.19 7.14 4.23
C TYR A 123 3.48 5.77 4.22
N LEU A 124 4.27 4.71 4.07
CA LEU A 124 3.77 3.34 4.09
C LEU A 124 4.05 2.69 5.43
N GLN A 125 3.02 2.11 6.02
CA GLN A 125 3.13 1.28 7.22
C GLN A 125 2.01 0.25 7.24
N PHE A 126 2.29 -0.95 7.76
CA PHE A 126 1.24 -1.95 7.95
C PHE A 126 0.15 -1.45 8.90
N SER A 127 -1.04 -2.03 8.73
CA SER A 127 -2.17 -1.72 9.58
C SER A 127 -1.92 -2.14 11.03
N ILE A 128 -2.31 -1.26 11.94
CA ILE A 128 -2.24 -1.48 13.38
C ILE A 128 -3.64 -1.91 13.83
N ALA A 129 -3.72 -3.04 14.52
CA ALA A 129 -4.93 -3.48 15.20
C ALA A 129 -4.93 -2.93 16.64
N ASP A 130 -6.13 -2.64 17.15
CA ASP A 130 -6.37 -2.36 18.58
C ASP A 130 -6.31 -3.65 19.43
#